data_AF-A0A833JCH2-F1
#
_entry.id   AF-A0A833JCH2-F1
#
_cell.length_a   1.000
_cell.length_b   1.000
_cell.length_c   1.000
_cell.angle_alpha   90.00
_cell.angle_beta   90.00
_cell.angle_gamma   90.00
#
_symmetry.space_group_name_H-M   'P 1'
#
loop_
_entity.id
_entity.type
_entity.pdbx_description
1 polymer ?
#
loop_
_entity_poly.entity_id
_entity_poly.type
_entity_poly.pdbx_seq_one_letter_code
_entity_poly.pdbx_strand_id
1 'polypeptide(L)'
;MRNMNSFKIQLFISFLLQFFFAYSLLANECPKDFIENRKPAIPFVPFPMKDPDTGKALFPEDRIVVQDRAGRNYEVKAIDFFNDVNSMEYSLTQWGYSLRDPDGKYNLSTLDVCAKLLDKQKDIIEKELNKDPFNKIPSYDEWVKNIETALDAYKVAIPSLEDLAKYGNNIKFDDFITTVKAFDVPRPVLKKAELKNLNKEKNWSFEKGQKSKFYIGGKAGYKIAASKVEVRTEANAGLDAAVLGVWEGNVANADAKANSPATQKGFLDVNASVFGKTLFVYKEELSSSGYKDEKMLFNTPVQLERSVRFMVGPIPVRLAAGIRGNNFMRWGIELVPLQVQTYLQHYAGIDAYASAAVDIFVAGAGVTGRLLLVALDTRVTAGAFVEFNDAPELKLELIGTTELNALSGDLRIYVYAYVPTWKFWKAFFERKEWSTSLWSFAGYVQKGNIFDYSATLTPTGFRAKGDLSVSDVAEELEIDNKLQRENKILSLENKTQEKLNETFNAIVNDLKSENNLKLFKDVVIYSETEKSMDKVIADYLNELAKWSGPII
;
A
#
# COMPACT_ATOMS: atom_id res chain seq x y z
N MET A 1 45.31 16.41 33.77
CA MET A 1 43.85 16.66 33.95
C MET A 1 43.11 15.46 33.38
N ARG A 2 42.99 14.39 34.17
CA ARG A 2 41.86 14.01 35.04
C ARG A 2 40.79 13.21 34.28
N ASN A 3 40.99 11.90 34.33
CA ASN A 3 40.05 10.81 34.08
C ASN A 3 38.63 11.17 34.52
N MET A 4 37.69 11.17 33.57
CA MET A 4 36.26 11.20 33.84
C MET A 4 35.66 9.83 33.50
N ASN A 5 35.58 9.01 34.56
CA ASN A 5 34.72 7.86 34.84
C ASN A 5 33.84 7.30 33.69
N SER A 6 34.31 6.21 33.06
CA SER A 6 33.46 5.32 32.24
C SER A 6 32.29 4.70 33.03
N PHE A 7 32.39 4.68 34.36
CA PHE A 7 31.36 4.18 35.25
C PHE A 7 30.04 4.97 35.20
N LYS A 8 30.08 6.28 34.88
CA LYS A 8 28.84 7.09 34.75
C LYS A 8 28.11 6.87 33.43
N ILE A 9 28.84 6.51 32.37
CA ILE A 9 28.25 6.22 31.05
C ILE A 9 27.56 4.86 31.05
N GLN A 10 28.15 3.85 31.70
CA GLN A 10 27.49 2.54 31.86
C GLN A 10 26.22 2.61 32.72
N LEU A 11 26.19 3.45 33.76
CA LEU A 11 24.97 3.66 34.57
C LEU A 11 23.87 4.38 33.78
N PHE A 12 24.22 5.32 32.91
CA PHE A 12 23.26 6.04 32.07
C PHE A 12 22.69 5.16 30.94
N ILE A 13 23.52 4.28 30.34
CA ILE A 13 23.08 3.33 29.32
C ILE A 13 22.21 2.22 29.93
N SER A 14 22.53 1.74 31.14
CA SER A 14 21.71 0.75 31.84
C SER A 14 20.34 1.33 32.27
N PHE A 15 20.30 2.61 32.66
CA PHE A 15 19.05 3.31 32.98
C PHE A 15 18.18 3.57 31.74
N LEU A 16 18.79 3.89 30.59
CA LEU A 16 18.08 4.01 29.30
C LEU A 16 17.58 2.67 28.75
N LEU A 17 18.31 1.57 28.95
CA LEU A 17 17.85 0.23 28.55
C LEU A 17 16.67 -0.27 29.42
N GLN A 18 16.65 0.05 30.71
CA GLN A 18 15.51 -0.27 31.57
C GLN A 18 14.26 0.54 31.21
N PHE A 19 14.41 1.77 30.72
CA PHE A 19 13.28 2.55 30.21
C PHE A 19 12.73 2.02 28.88
N PHE A 20 13.56 1.48 27.98
CA PHE A 20 13.07 0.94 26.71
C PHE A 20 12.37 -0.43 26.81
N PHE A 21 12.73 -1.26 27.79
CA PHE A 21 12.02 -2.53 28.05
C PHE A 21 10.75 -2.37 28.91
N ALA A 22 10.57 -1.25 29.62
CA ALA A 22 9.36 -1.00 30.40
C ALA A 22 8.17 -0.47 29.57
N TYR A 23 8.40 0.08 28.37
CA TYR A 23 7.33 0.66 27.54
C TYR A 23 6.73 -0.28 26.49
N SER A 24 7.27 -1.49 26.32
CA SER A 24 6.69 -2.53 25.43
C SER A 24 5.63 -3.41 26.12
N LEU A 25 5.29 -3.14 27.38
CA LEU A 25 4.26 -3.85 28.16
C LEU A 25 3.00 -3.01 28.45
N LEU A 26 2.74 -1.97 27.65
CA LEU A 26 1.48 -1.21 27.68
C LEU A 26 0.69 -1.35 26.38
N ALA A 27 0.83 -2.47 25.67
CA ALA A 27 -0.30 -2.99 24.92
C ALA A 27 -1.27 -3.54 25.96
N ASN A 28 -2.37 -2.83 26.22
CA ASN A 28 -3.42 -3.27 27.12
C ASN A 28 -3.99 -4.61 26.62
N GLU A 29 -3.43 -5.73 27.10
CA GLU A 29 -4.12 -7.02 27.06
C GLU A 29 -5.47 -6.83 27.74
N CYS A 30 -6.53 -7.38 27.15
CA CYS A 30 -7.82 -7.46 27.81
C CYS A 30 -7.62 -8.08 29.21
N PRO A 31 -8.39 -7.67 30.23
CA PRO A 31 -8.28 -8.24 31.56
C PRO A 31 -8.24 -9.77 31.48
N LYS A 32 -7.37 -10.43 32.25
CA LYS A 32 -7.23 -11.90 32.28
C LYS A 32 -8.52 -12.65 32.61
N ASP A 33 -9.56 -11.91 32.99
CA ASP A 33 -10.90 -12.38 33.30
C ASP A 33 -11.85 -12.29 32.08
N PHE A 34 -11.32 -11.98 30.88
CA PHE A 34 -12.06 -12.13 29.63
C PHE A 34 -12.36 -13.61 29.42
N ILE A 35 -13.55 -14.03 29.83
CA ILE A 35 -14.08 -15.33 29.48
C ILE A 35 -14.49 -15.22 28.01
N GLU A 36 -13.62 -15.72 27.13
CA GLU A 36 -13.98 -15.95 25.73
C GLU A 36 -15.11 -16.97 25.73
N ASN A 37 -16.36 -16.50 25.64
CA ASN A 37 -17.54 -17.35 25.60
C ASN A 37 -17.68 -17.97 24.20
N ARG A 38 -16.60 -18.56 23.68
CA ARG A 38 -16.60 -19.28 22.43
C ARG A 38 -17.02 -20.71 22.71
N LYS A 39 -18.12 -21.13 22.08
CA LYS A 39 -18.56 -22.53 22.12
C LYS A 39 -17.84 -23.31 21.01
N PRO A 40 -17.78 -24.66 21.09
CA PRO A 40 -17.32 -25.48 19.97
C PRO A 40 -18.07 -25.10 18.68
N ALA A 41 -17.34 -25.00 17.58
CA ALA A 41 -17.93 -24.63 16.29
C ALA A 41 -19.06 -25.61 15.90
N ILE A 42 -20.15 -25.06 15.40
CA ILE A 42 -21.31 -25.82 14.92
C ILE A 42 -21.16 -26.02 13.39
N PRO A 43 -21.54 -27.16 12.81
CA PRO A 43 -21.58 -27.32 11.37
C PRO A 43 -22.51 -26.28 10.72
N PHE A 44 -21.98 -25.51 9.77
CA PHE A 44 -22.78 -24.54 9.03
C PHE A 44 -23.84 -25.24 8.18
N VAL A 45 -25.10 -24.81 8.35
CA VAL A 45 -26.23 -25.23 7.51
C VAL A 45 -26.90 -23.96 6.96
N PRO A 46 -26.97 -23.78 5.63
CA PRO A 46 -27.60 -22.60 5.06
C PRO A 46 -29.12 -22.62 5.29
N PHE A 47 -29.71 -21.44 5.52
CA PHE A 47 -31.15 -21.25 5.56
C PHE A 47 -31.76 -21.59 4.19
N PRO A 48 -32.82 -22.40 4.16
CA PRO A 48 -33.50 -22.69 2.91
C PRO A 48 -34.17 -21.42 2.40
N MET A 49 -34.05 -21.15 1.10
CA MET A 49 -34.69 -20.02 0.42
C MET A 49 -36.21 -20.27 0.30
N LYS A 50 -36.89 -20.19 1.44
CA LYS A 50 -38.32 -20.39 1.60
C LYS A 50 -38.87 -19.27 2.46
N ASP A 51 -40.08 -18.84 2.13
CA ASP A 51 -40.84 -17.91 2.94
C ASP A 51 -41.09 -18.53 4.34
N PRO A 52 -40.71 -17.84 5.43
CA PRO A 52 -40.84 -18.38 6.78
C PRO A 52 -42.30 -18.54 7.24
N ASP A 53 -43.21 -17.71 6.73
CA ASP A 53 -44.62 -17.72 7.11
C ASP A 53 -45.41 -18.74 6.29
N THR A 54 -45.12 -18.83 4.99
CA THR A 54 -45.89 -19.68 4.07
C THR A 54 -45.23 -21.00 3.71
N GLY A 55 -43.92 -21.15 3.97
CA GLY A 55 -43.12 -22.32 3.62
C GLY A 55 -42.89 -22.52 2.11
N LYS A 56 -43.37 -21.59 1.26
CA LYS A 56 -43.20 -21.65 -0.19
C LYS A 56 -41.74 -21.39 -0.56
N ALA A 57 -41.23 -22.13 -1.55
CA ALA A 57 -39.92 -21.84 -2.12
C ALA A 57 -39.94 -20.48 -2.82
N LEU A 58 -38.90 -19.69 -2.55
CA LEU A 58 -38.68 -18.40 -3.19
C LEU A 58 -37.63 -18.57 -4.30
N PHE A 59 -37.86 -17.93 -5.44
CA PHE A 59 -36.86 -17.82 -6.50
C PHE A 59 -35.86 -16.70 -6.18
N PRO A 60 -34.62 -16.76 -6.70
CA PRO A 60 -33.60 -15.75 -6.46
C PRO A 60 -34.04 -14.30 -6.71
N GLU A 61 -34.88 -14.08 -7.72
CA GLU A 61 -35.38 -12.76 -8.14
C GLU A 61 -36.68 -12.33 -7.43
N ASP A 62 -37.28 -13.20 -6.60
CA ASP A 62 -38.46 -12.85 -5.84
C ASP A 62 -38.12 -11.74 -4.83
N ARG A 63 -39.04 -10.79 -4.65
CA ARG A 63 -38.89 -9.72 -3.66
C ARG A 63 -39.55 -10.13 -2.36
N ILE A 64 -38.80 -10.03 -1.27
CA ILE A 64 -39.29 -10.21 0.09
C ILE A 64 -39.36 -8.85 0.80
N VAL A 65 -40.37 -8.69 1.65
CA VAL A 65 -40.52 -7.50 2.48
C VAL A 65 -39.95 -7.81 3.86
N VAL A 66 -38.94 -7.06 4.27
CA VAL A 66 -38.29 -7.17 5.58
C VAL A 66 -38.63 -5.94 6.41
N GLN A 67 -39.05 -6.13 7.65
CA GLN A 67 -39.36 -5.04 8.58
C GLN A 67 -38.19 -4.81 9.54
N ASP A 68 -37.73 -3.57 9.68
CA ASP A 68 -36.69 -3.21 10.65
C ASP A 68 -37.25 -3.06 12.09
N ARG A 69 -36.35 -2.85 13.06
CA ARG A 69 -36.73 -2.62 14.47
C ARG A 69 -37.59 -1.36 14.70
N ALA A 70 -37.59 -0.42 13.78
CA ALA A 70 -38.40 0.79 13.81
C ALA A 70 -39.76 0.60 13.10
N GLY A 71 -40.05 -0.61 12.62
CA GLY A 71 -41.29 -0.95 11.93
C GLY A 71 -41.33 -0.56 10.45
N ARG A 72 -40.21 -0.13 9.86
CA ARG A 72 -40.14 0.26 8.44
C ARG A 72 -39.92 -0.95 7.56
N ASN A 73 -40.65 -1.03 6.46
CA ASN A 73 -40.60 -2.12 5.50
C ASN A 73 -39.63 -1.81 4.36
N TYR A 74 -38.81 -2.79 3.98
CA TYR A 74 -37.87 -2.73 2.87
C TYR A 74 -38.08 -3.93 1.95
N GLU A 75 -38.10 -3.68 0.64
CA GLU A 75 -38.08 -4.76 -0.35
C GLU A 75 -36.65 -5.10 -0.71
N VAL A 76 -36.29 -6.37 -0.58
CA VAL A 76 -34.99 -6.92 -0.99
C VAL A 76 -35.21 -8.18 -1.82
N LYS A 77 -34.27 -8.49 -2.72
CA LYS A 77 -34.33 -9.77 -3.44
C LYS A 77 -34.08 -10.91 -2.46
N ALA A 78 -34.77 -12.03 -2.67
CA ALA A 78 -34.59 -13.21 -1.86
C ALA A 78 -33.13 -13.67 -1.83
N ILE A 79 -32.44 -13.66 -2.98
CA ILE A 79 -31.02 -14.08 -3.03
C ILE A 79 -30.12 -13.21 -2.15
N ASP A 80 -30.28 -11.89 -2.17
CA ASP A 80 -29.44 -10.97 -1.41
C ASP A 80 -29.67 -11.15 0.09
N PHE A 81 -30.93 -11.24 0.50
CA PHE A 81 -31.28 -11.47 1.90
C PHE A 81 -30.76 -12.80 2.44
N PHE A 82 -30.99 -13.89 1.72
CA PHE A 82 -30.54 -15.21 2.18
C PHE A 82 -29.01 -15.33 2.15
N ASN A 83 -28.30 -14.63 1.25
CA ASN A 83 -26.84 -14.56 1.30
C ASN A 83 -26.34 -13.84 2.55
N ASP A 84 -26.95 -12.71 2.92
CA ASP A 84 -26.57 -11.96 4.12
C ASP A 84 -26.83 -12.75 5.40
N VAL A 85 -28.02 -13.37 5.51
CA VAL A 85 -28.38 -14.22 6.65
C VAL A 85 -27.46 -15.44 6.74
N ASN A 86 -27.15 -16.08 5.61
CA ASN A 86 -26.23 -17.23 5.59
C ASN A 86 -24.78 -16.84 5.92
N SER A 87 -24.32 -15.65 5.53
CA SER A 87 -23.00 -15.15 5.90
C SER A 87 -22.90 -14.88 7.41
N MET A 88 -23.97 -14.33 8.00
CA MET A 88 -24.09 -14.14 9.44
C MET A 88 -24.12 -15.48 10.19
N GLU A 89 -24.90 -16.44 9.72
CA GLU A 89 -24.96 -17.80 10.29
C GLU A 89 -23.62 -18.52 10.19
N TYR A 90 -22.92 -18.42 9.06
CA TYR A 90 -21.58 -18.96 8.91
C TYR A 90 -20.62 -18.36 9.95
N SER A 91 -20.65 -17.04 10.12
CA SER A 91 -19.82 -16.36 11.10
C SER A 91 -20.13 -16.80 12.54
N LEU A 92 -21.41 -16.88 12.91
CA LEU A 92 -21.82 -17.31 14.25
C LEU A 92 -21.48 -18.76 14.54
N THR A 93 -21.63 -19.65 13.54
CA THR A 93 -21.33 -21.08 13.70
C THR A 93 -19.84 -21.35 13.94
N GLN A 94 -18.93 -20.51 13.41
CA GLN A 94 -17.49 -20.57 13.76
C GLN A 94 -17.19 -20.24 15.24
N TRP A 95 -18.12 -19.54 15.90
CA TRP A 95 -18.06 -19.17 17.32
C TRP A 95 -18.91 -20.09 18.20
N GLY A 96 -19.54 -21.10 17.60
CA GLY A 96 -20.41 -22.06 18.29
C GLY A 96 -21.79 -21.51 18.65
N TYR A 97 -22.25 -20.49 17.91
CA TYR A 97 -23.58 -19.90 18.01
C TYR A 97 -24.37 -20.13 16.71
N SER A 98 -25.69 -20.10 16.77
CA SER A 98 -26.55 -20.20 15.59
C SER A 98 -27.76 -19.29 15.74
N LEU A 99 -28.21 -18.69 14.63
CA LEU A 99 -29.48 -17.97 14.57
C LEU A 99 -30.70 -18.91 14.69
N ARG A 100 -30.48 -20.23 14.62
CA ARG A 100 -31.53 -21.27 14.69
C ARG A 100 -31.87 -21.74 16.09
N ASP A 101 -31.11 -21.31 17.10
CA ASP A 101 -31.29 -21.77 18.47
C ASP A 101 -32.67 -21.32 19.02
N PRO A 102 -33.55 -22.25 19.42
CA PRO A 102 -34.90 -21.95 19.86
C PRO A 102 -34.96 -21.23 21.23
N ASP A 103 -33.87 -21.23 21.99
CA ASP A 103 -33.78 -20.64 23.33
C ASP A 103 -33.45 -19.12 23.34
N GLY A 104 -33.51 -18.47 22.15
CA GLY A 104 -32.97 -17.16 21.81
C GLY A 104 -33.25 -15.96 22.74
N LYS A 105 -32.59 -15.92 23.90
CA LYS A 105 -32.27 -14.69 24.65
C LYS A 105 -30.75 -14.58 24.83
N TYR A 106 -30.07 -14.14 23.78
CA TYR A 106 -28.66 -13.77 23.89
C TYR A 106 -28.55 -12.36 24.48
N ASN A 107 -28.07 -12.26 25.72
CA ASN A 107 -27.85 -10.97 26.35
C ASN A 107 -26.57 -10.35 25.77
N LEU A 108 -26.72 -9.47 24.78
CA LEU A 108 -25.63 -8.68 24.17
C LEU A 108 -24.89 -7.79 25.19
N SER A 109 -25.34 -7.72 26.45
CA SER A 109 -24.70 -6.98 27.54
C SER A 109 -23.27 -7.44 27.87
N THR A 110 -22.80 -8.56 27.33
CA THR A 110 -21.38 -8.96 27.43
C THR A 110 -20.48 -8.28 26.38
N LEU A 111 -21.03 -7.58 25.39
CA LEU A 111 -20.26 -6.67 24.50
C LEU A 111 -19.95 -5.31 25.17
N ASP A 112 -20.53 -5.03 26.34
CA ASP A 112 -20.36 -3.79 27.12
C ASP A 112 -18.93 -3.56 27.62
N VAL A 113 -18.09 -4.61 27.59
CA VAL A 113 -16.67 -4.52 27.95
C VAL A 113 -15.86 -3.68 26.93
N CYS A 114 -16.29 -3.63 25.66
CA CYS A 114 -15.64 -2.78 24.64
C CYS A 114 -16.10 -1.32 24.70
N ALA A 115 -17.30 -1.02 25.22
CA ALA A 115 -17.78 0.35 25.38
C ALA A 115 -16.94 1.11 26.42
N LYS A 116 -16.59 0.46 27.54
CA LYS A 116 -15.66 1.04 28.55
C LYS A 116 -14.24 1.25 28.04
N LEU A 117 -13.80 0.45 27.07
CA LEU A 117 -12.51 0.64 26.37
C LEU A 117 -12.57 1.82 25.40
N LEU A 118 -13.68 1.99 24.69
CA LEU A 118 -13.95 3.18 23.88
C LEU A 118 -14.02 4.44 24.74
N ASP A 119 -14.65 4.40 25.92
CA ASP A 119 -14.67 5.52 26.87
C ASP A 119 -13.27 5.81 27.43
N LYS A 120 -12.47 4.78 27.75
CA LYS A 120 -11.06 4.99 28.16
C LYS A 120 -10.19 5.52 27.02
N GLN A 121 -10.40 5.07 25.79
CA GLN A 121 -9.71 5.60 24.62
C GLN A 121 -10.12 7.05 24.38
N LYS A 122 -11.40 7.38 24.53
CA LYS A 122 -11.92 8.76 24.51
C LYS A 122 -11.24 9.61 25.58
N ASP A 123 -11.14 9.13 26.81
CA ASP A 123 -10.43 9.82 27.91
C ASP A 123 -8.93 10.03 27.63
N ILE A 124 -8.26 9.04 27.00
CA ILE A 124 -6.85 9.16 26.60
C ILE A 124 -6.70 10.15 25.45
N ILE A 125 -7.59 10.10 24.46
CA ILE A 125 -7.64 11.03 23.33
C ILE A 125 -7.86 12.45 23.87
N GLU A 126 -8.84 12.66 24.76
CA GLU A 126 -9.10 13.96 25.39
C GLU A 126 -7.92 14.42 26.24
N LYS A 127 -7.27 13.54 27.01
CA LYS A 127 -6.07 13.88 27.78
C LYS A 127 -4.88 14.23 26.91
N GLU A 128 -4.60 13.48 25.85
CA GLU A 128 -3.43 13.70 24.98
C GLU A 128 -3.65 14.88 24.01
N LEU A 129 -4.86 15.08 23.48
CA LEU A 129 -5.18 16.29 22.69
C LEU A 129 -5.10 17.56 23.55
N ASN A 130 -5.49 17.49 24.83
CA ASN A 130 -5.42 18.64 25.74
C ASN A 130 -4.04 18.89 26.35
N LYS A 131 -3.04 18.01 26.13
CA LYS A 131 -1.65 18.23 26.59
C LYS A 131 -0.91 19.28 25.77
N ASP A 132 -1.25 19.43 24.49
CA ASP A 132 -0.77 20.53 23.68
C ASP A 132 -1.77 21.69 23.79
N PRO A 133 -1.38 22.84 24.40
CA PRO A 133 -2.29 23.97 24.58
C PRO A 133 -2.87 24.50 23.25
N PHE A 134 -2.25 24.18 22.10
CA PHE A 134 -2.77 24.54 20.77
C PHE A 134 -3.85 23.59 20.24
N ASN A 135 -3.93 22.35 20.76
CA ASN A 135 -4.93 21.35 20.36
C ASN A 135 -6.07 21.21 21.37
N LYS A 136 -6.01 21.99 22.45
CA LYS A 136 -7.10 22.11 23.41
C LYS A 136 -8.30 22.70 22.68
N ILE A 137 -9.25 21.84 22.32
CA ILE A 137 -10.53 22.29 21.77
C ILE A 137 -11.16 23.12 22.89
N PRO A 138 -11.35 24.44 22.70
CA PRO A 138 -11.96 25.26 23.74
C PRO A 138 -13.32 24.64 24.09
N SER A 139 -13.66 24.61 25.38
CA SER A 139 -15.01 24.23 25.77
C SER A 139 -16.02 25.11 25.02
N TYR A 140 -17.27 24.65 24.87
CA TYR A 140 -18.28 25.47 24.19
C TYR A 140 -18.35 26.88 24.79
N ASP A 141 -18.28 27.00 26.13
CA ASP A 141 -18.26 28.29 26.83
C ASP A 141 -16.98 29.10 26.57
N GLU A 142 -15.80 28.46 26.53
CA GLU A 142 -14.53 29.12 26.18
C GLU A 142 -14.53 29.59 24.72
N TRP A 143 -15.11 28.81 23.81
CA TRP A 143 -15.24 29.12 22.40
C TRP A 143 -16.21 30.29 22.19
N VAL A 144 -17.39 30.25 22.83
CA VAL A 144 -18.35 31.35 22.85
C VAL A 144 -17.68 32.61 23.40
N LYS A 145 -16.97 32.53 24.53
CA LYS A 145 -16.25 33.66 25.11
C LYS A 145 -15.16 34.21 24.18
N ASN A 146 -14.44 33.35 23.45
CA ASN A 146 -13.45 33.77 22.46
C ASN A 146 -14.10 34.47 21.26
N ILE A 147 -15.28 33.99 20.83
CA ILE A 147 -16.08 34.65 19.80
C ILE A 147 -16.62 35.98 20.29
N GLU A 148 -17.17 36.06 21.51
CA GLU A 148 -17.65 37.30 22.11
C GLU A 148 -16.50 38.30 22.26
N THR A 149 -15.33 37.87 22.71
CA THR A 149 -14.14 38.72 22.82
C THR A 149 -13.69 39.22 21.44
N ALA A 150 -13.67 38.34 20.43
CA ALA A 150 -13.33 38.72 19.06
C ALA A 150 -14.37 39.66 18.44
N LEU A 151 -15.66 39.43 18.73
CA LEU A 151 -16.77 40.26 18.30
C LEU A 151 -16.74 41.63 18.98
N ASP A 152 -16.41 41.71 20.26
CA ASP A 152 -16.31 42.97 21.00
C ASP A 152 -15.07 43.76 20.58
N ALA A 153 -13.93 43.10 20.36
CA ALA A 153 -12.77 43.71 19.74
C ALA A 153 -13.08 44.24 18.33
N TYR A 154 -13.89 43.50 17.57
CA TYR A 154 -14.36 43.92 16.25
C TYR A 154 -15.31 45.12 16.34
N LYS A 155 -16.28 45.11 17.26
CA LYS A 155 -17.20 46.25 17.52
C LYS A 155 -16.46 47.52 17.91
N VAL A 156 -15.40 47.41 18.72
CA VAL A 156 -14.54 48.55 19.10
C VAL A 156 -13.73 49.06 17.90
N ALA A 157 -13.34 48.18 16.97
CA ALA A 157 -12.65 48.55 15.75
C ALA A 157 -13.58 49.12 14.66
N ILE A 158 -14.89 48.93 14.78
CA ILE A 158 -15.89 49.58 13.91
C ILE A 158 -16.05 51.04 14.39
N PRO A 159 -15.75 52.05 13.55
CA PRO A 159 -15.94 53.44 13.92
C PRO A 159 -17.42 53.73 14.18
N SER A 160 -17.69 54.64 15.11
CA SER A 160 -19.05 55.08 15.37
C SER A 160 -19.64 55.75 14.12
N LEU A 161 -20.98 55.81 14.02
CA LEU A 161 -21.66 56.50 12.92
C LEU A 161 -21.22 57.97 12.79
N GLU A 162 -20.84 58.58 13.91
CA GLU A 162 -20.35 59.96 13.99
C GLU A 162 -18.92 60.09 13.43
N ASP A 163 -18.07 59.08 13.63
CA ASP A 163 -16.74 59.00 13.02
C ASP A 163 -16.83 58.78 11.51
N LEU A 164 -17.69 57.85 11.07
CA LEU A 164 -17.96 57.61 9.65
C LEU A 164 -18.50 58.87 8.95
N ALA A 165 -19.35 59.67 9.61
CA ALA A 165 -19.83 60.94 9.09
C ALA A 165 -18.71 62.00 8.95
N LYS A 166 -17.69 61.99 9.82
CA LYS A 166 -16.50 62.84 9.69
C LYS A 166 -15.60 62.39 8.53
N TYR A 167 -15.47 61.09 8.29
CA TYR A 167 -14.64 60.54 7.20
C TYR A 167 -15.32 60.62 5.84
N GLY A 168 -16.65 60.54 5.76
CA GLY A 168 -17.42 60.62 4.50
C GLY A 168 -17.28 61.95 3.76
N ASN A 169 -16.83 63.02 4.44
CA ASN A 169 -16.55 64.32 3.83
C ASN A 169 -15.11 64.47 3.30
N ASN A 170 -14.23 63.48 3.46
CA ASN A 170 -12.87 63.48 2.93
C ASN A 170 -12.67 62.35 1.92
N ILE A 171 -11.87 62.61 0.87
CA ILE A 171 -11.65 61.77 -0.33
C ILE A 171 -10.96 60.41 -0.04
N LYS A 172 -10.86 59.99 1.24
CA LYS A 172 -10.10 58.80 1.68
C LYS A 172 -10.97 57.63 2.15
N PHE A 173 -12.24 57.57 1.73
CA PHE A 173 -13.13 56.48 2.12
C PHE A 173 -12.65 55.11 1.61
N ASP A 174 -12.08 55.05 0.40
CA ASP A 174 -11.57 53.81 -0.21
C ASP A 174 -10.29 53.27 0.47
N ASP A 175 -9.43 54.14 1.01
CA ASP A 175 -8.28 53.73 1.82
C ASP A 175 -8.72 53.05 3.14
N PHE A 176 -9.95 53.35 3.61
CA PHE A 176 -10.47 52.87 4.89
C PHE A 176 -11.12 51.48 4.81
N ILE A 177 -11.79 51.16 3.69
CA ILE A 177 -12.37 49.83 3.46
C ILE A 177 -11.28 48.74 3.42
N THR A 178 -10.06 49.09 3.02
CA THR A 178 -8.93 48.15 3.00
C THR A 178 -8.25 47.96 4.37
N THR A 179 -8.54 48.81 5.37
CA THR A 179 -7.93 48.73 6.71
C THR A 179 -8.73 47.88 7.69
N VAL A 180 -10.05 47.76 7.52
CA VAL A 180 -10.90 46.89 8.34
C VAL A 180 -10.77 45.45 7.81
N LYS A 181 -9.94 44.63 8.48
CA LYS A 181 -9.86 43.19 8.18
C LYS A 181 -11.25 42.56 8.29
N ALA A 182 -11.64 41.80 7.28
CA ALA A 182 -12.85 40.99 7.32
C ALA A 182 -12.84 40.09 8.57
N PHE A 183 -14.00 39.96 9.22
CA PHE A 183 -14.17 39.06 10.35
C PHE A 183 -13.97 37.62 9.87
N ASP A 184 -12.80 37.04 10.13
CA ASP A 184 -12.47 35.65 9.81
C ASP A 184 -12.55 34.85 11.11
N VAL A 185 -13.50 33.91 11.16
CA VAL A 185 -13.69 33.02 12.31
C VAL A 185 -12.43 32.17 12.43
N PRO A 186 -11.79 32.06 13.60
CA PRO A 186 -10.60 31.23 13.77
C PRO A 186 -10.92 29.79 13.38
N ARG A 187 -10.37 29.35 12.24
CA ARG A 187 -10.55 27.98 11.72
C ARG A 187 -9.49 27.09 12.35
N PRO A 188 -9.84 25.87 12.78
CA PRO A 188 -8.85 24.89 13.20
C PRO A 188 -7.93 24.59 12.01
N VAL A 189 -6.64 24.91 12.14
CA VAL A 189 -5.64 24.56 11.11
C VAL A 189 -5.29 23.08 11.32
N LEU A 190 -5.99 22.19 10.61
CA LEU A 190 -5.67 20.77 10.64
C LEU A 190 -4.28 20.55 10.06
N LYS A 191 -3.36 20.06 10.91
CA LYS A 191 -2.04 19.61 10.46
C LYS A 191 -2.25 18.46 9.47
N LYS A 192 -1.86 18.66 8.21
CA LYS A 192 -1.83 17.58 7.21
C LYS A 192 -1.05 16.40 7.78
N ALA A 193 -1.63 15.20 7.68
CA ALA A 193 -0.97 13.98 8.14
C ALA A 193 0.45 13.90 7.55
N GLU A 194 1.44 13.77 8.43
CA GLU A 194 2.81 13.58 7.99
C GLU A 194 2.91 12.22 7.28
N LEU A 195 3.31 12.21 6.01
CA LEU A 195 3.66 10.97 5.30
C LEU A 195 4.71 10.24 6.13
N LYS A 196 4.29 9.14 6.77
CA LYS A 196 5.19 8.26 7.51
C LYS A 196 6.20 7.65 6.53
N ASN A 197 7.41 7.42 7.02
CA ASN A 197 8.40 6.65 6.28
C ASN A 197 7.85 5.23 6.08
N LEU A 198 7.82 4.77 4.84
CA LEU A 198 7.42 3.42 4.50
C LEU A 198 8.69 2.57 4.41
N ASN A 199 8.73 1.43 5.10
CA ASN A 199 9.84 0.48 5.02
C ASN A 199 9.28 -0.94 4.88
N LYS A 200 9.66 -1.62 3.79
CA LYS A 200 9.18 -2.96 3.46
C LYS A 200 10.33 -3.85 3.07
N GLU A 201 10.28 -5.09 3.51
CA GLU A 201 11.26 -6.13 3.19
C GLU A 201 10.53 -7.43 2.87
N LYS A 202 10.91 -8.08 1.77
CA LYS A 202 10.40 -9.39 1.36
C LYS A 202 11.57 -10.26 0.93
N ASN A 203 11.59 -11.47 1.45
CA ASN A 203 12.59 -12.48 1.14
C ASN A 203 11.88 -13.75 0.66
N TRP A 204 12.44 -14.36 -0.36
CA TRP A 204 12.01 -15.62 -0.96
C TRP A 204 13.20 -16.56 -1.05
N SER A 205 12.94 -17.85 -0.80
CA SER A 205 13.90 -18.89 -1.08
C SER A 205 13.20 -20.16 -1.52
N PHE A 206 13.90 -20.97 -2.30
CA PHE A 206 13.49 -22.32 -2.62
C PHE A 206 14.71 -23.23 -2.59
N GLU A 207 14.44 -24.49 -2.28
CA GLU A 207 15.43 -25.55 -2.33
C GLU A 207 14.79 -26.78 -2.97
N LYS A 208 15.46 -27.37 -3.95
CA LYS A 208 15.02 -28.59 -4.62
C LYS A 208 16.18 -29.55 -4.80
N GLY A 209 15.92 -30.82 -4.48
CA GLY A 209 16.88 -31.91 -4.65
C GLY A 209 17.64 -32.27 -3.38
N GLN A 210 18.72 -33.04 -3.55
CA GLN A 210 19.58 -33.52 -2.47
C GLN A 210 21.02 -33.14 -2.80
N LYS A 211 21.72 -32.49 -1.86
CA LYS A 211 23.10 -32.01 -2.08
C LYS A 211 24.08 -33.13 -2.48
N SER A 212 23.84 -34.35 -1.98
CA SER A 212 24.61 -35.55 -2.32
C SER A 212 24.38 -36.06 -3.76
N LYS A 213 23.33 -35.61 -4.44
CA LYS A 213 22.97 -36.01 -5.82
C LYS A 213 22.95 -34.79 -6.74
N PHE A 214 21.84 -34.07 -6.72
CA PHE A 214 21.68 -32.84 -7.47
C PHE A 214 20.81 -31.94 -6.62
N TYR A 215 21.29 -30.73 -6.38
CA TYR A 215 20.64 -29.72 -5.57
C TYR A 215 20.70 -28.39 -6.29
N ILE A 216 19.58 -27.68 -6.25
CA ILE A 216 19.48 -26.30 -6.66
C ILE A 216 18.70 -25.55 -5.58
N GLY A 217 19.27 -24.44 -5.12
CA GLY A 217 18.64 -23.51 -4.21
C GLY A 217 18.70 -22.12 -4.80
N GLY A 218 17.66 -21.34 -4.61
CA GLY A 218 17.66 -19.94 -4.98
C GLY A 218 17.09 -19.10 -3.86
N LYS A 219 17.56 -17.87 -3.78
CA LYS A 219 17.08 -16.85 -2.86
C LYS A 219 16.93 -15.54 -3.61
N ALA A 220 15.91 -14.79 -3.27
CA ALA A 220 15.72 -13.42 -3.73
C ALA A 220 15.21 -12.60 -2.54
N GLY A 221 15.65 -11.36 -2.43
CA GLY A 221 15.25 -10.45 -1.38
C GLY A 221 15.14 -9.05 -1.94
N TYR A 222 14.21 -8.29 -1.39
CA TYR A 222 14.06 -6.88 -1.71
C TYR A 222 13.69 -6.11 -0.45
N LYS A 223 14.28 -4.94 -0.31
CA LYS A 223 14.02 -3.99 0.75
C LYS A 223 13.82 -2.62 0.15
N ILE A 224 12.77 -1.94 0.55
CA ILE A 224 12.47 -0.60 0.10
C ILE A 224 12.11 0.28 1.28
N ALA A 225 12.73 1.45 1.32
CA ALA A 225 12.39 2.49 2.26
C ALA A 225 12.08 3.76 1.48
N ALA A 226 10.92 4.36 1.68
CA ALA A 226 10.52 5.59 1.00
C ALA A 226 10.02 6.61 2.01
N SER A 227 10.41 7.87 1.79
CA SER A 227 10.09 9.01 2.66
C SER A 227 9.87 10.27 1.82
N LYS A 228 9.51 11.39 2.46
CA LYS A 228 9.41 12.69 1.79
C LYS A 228 10.74 13.20 1.21
N VAL A 229 11.87 12.69 1.69
CA VAL A 229 13.21 13.24 1.39
C VAL A 229 14.12 12.27 0.66
N GLU A 230 13.87 10.97 0.75
CA GLU A 230 14.66 9.95 0.07
C GLU A 230 13.88 8.66 -0.18
N VAL A 231 14.28 7.96 -1.24
CA VAL A 231 13.88 6.59 -1.56
C VAL A 231 15.13 5.72 -1.62
N ARG A 232 15.17 4.66 -0.81
CA ARG A 232 16.23 3.64 -0.76
C ARG A 232 15.67 2.30 -1.17
N THR A 233 16.42 1.59 -1.99
CA THR A 233 16.05 0.25 -2.44
C THR A 233 17.27 -0.66 -2.36
N GLU A 234 17.11 -1.84 -1.78
CA GLU A 234 18.10 -2.91 -1.80
C GLU A 234 17.47 -4.15 -2.44
N ALA A 235 18.15 -4.79 -3.37
CA ALA A 235 17.72 -6.04 -3.98
C ALA A 235 18.87 -7.04 -3.95
N ASN A 236 18.59 -8.27 -3.55
CA ASN A 236 19.57 -9.34 -3.55
C ASN A 236 18.99 -10.57 -4.25
N ALA A 237 19.80 -11.27 -5.02
CA ALA A 237 19.44 -12.53 -5.64
C ALA A 237 20.62 -13.49 -5.59
N GLY A 238 20.37 -14.75 -5.31
CA GLY A 238 21.40 -15.77 -5.21
C GLY A 238 20.91 -17.11 -5.74
N LEU A 239 21.82 -17.84 -6.38
CA LEU A 239 21.64 -19.19 -6.85
C LEU A 239 22.76 -20.05 -6.29
N ASP A 240 22.39 -21.11 -5.58
CA ASP A 240 23.29 -22.09 -5.02
C ASP A 240 23.02 -23.44 -5.69
N ALA A 241 24.05 -24.24 -5.93
CA ALA A 241 23.88 -25.58 -6.48
C ALA A 241 24.89 -26.55 -5.89
N ALA A 242 24.52 -27.84 -5.89
CA ALA A 242 25.43 -28.92 -5.57
C ALA A 242 25.26 -30.10 -6.52
N VAL A 243 26.37 -30.75 -6.87
CA VAL A 243 26.43 -31.86 -7.82
C VAL A 243 27.24 -33.00 -7.22
N LEU A 244 26.57 -34.14 -7.06
CA LEU A 244 27.08 -35.45 -6.67
C LEU A 244 27.90 -35.48 -5.38
N GLY A 245 27.70 -34.51 -4.48
CA GLY A 245 28.52 -34.34 -3.28
C GLY A 245 29.99 -33.98 -3.56
N VAL A 246 30.37 -33.79 -4.83
CA VAL A 246 31.73 -33.42 -5.25
C VAL A 246 31.90 -31.91 -5.25
N TRP A 247 30.83 -31.19 -5.56
CA TRP A 247 30.84 -29.74 -5.63
C TRP A 247 29.56 -29.17 -5.02
N GLU A 248 29.71 -28.18 -4.14
CA GLU A 248 28.64 -27.35 -3.59
C GLU A 248 29.17 -25.91 -3.56
N GLY A 249 28.37 -24.96 -4.01
CA GLY A 249 28.75 -23.56 -3.93
C GLY A 249 27.71 -22.61 -4.48
N ASN A 250 27.97 -21.32 -4.24
CA ASN A 250 27.23 -20.24 -4.86
C ASN A 250 27.56 -20.19 -6.36
N VAL A 251 26.56 -20.46 -7.19
CA VAL A 251 26.67 -20.39 -8.65
C VAL A 251 26.68 -18.93 -9.08
N ALA A 252 25.74 -18.15 -8.57
CA ALA A 252 25.61 -16.73 -8.86
C ALA A 252 25.05 -15.99 -7.63
N ASN A 253 25.48 -14.75 -7.43
CA ASN A 253 24.90 -13.84 -6.46
C ASN A 253 24.94 -12.43 -7.03
N ALA A 254 23.92 -11.65 -6.72
CA ALA A 254 23.77 -10.25 -7.10
C ALA A 254 23.22 -9.48 -5.92
N ASP A 255 23.78 -8.31 -5.66
CA ASP A 255 23.32 -7.33 -4.68
C ASP A 255 23.27 -5.97 -5.36
N ALA A 256 22.20 -5.24 -5.08
CA ALA A 256 21.84 -3.98 -5.68
C ALA A 256 21.43 -3.03 -4.58
N LYS A 257 22.03 -1.85 -4.48
CA LYS A 257 21.59 -0.81 -3.54
C LYS A 257 21.53 0.51 -4.26
N ALA A 258 20.37 1.15 -4.21
CA ALA A 258 20.16 2.46 -4.79
C ALA A 258 19.57 3.40 -3.73
N ASN A 259 20.02 4.65 -3.74
CA ASN A 259 19.43 5.73 -2.96
C ASN A 259 19.18 6.92 -3.87
N SER A 260 17.95 7.44 -3.86
CA SER A 260 17.51 8.61 -4.61
C SER A 260 16.95 9.66 -3.63
N PRO A 261 17.80 10.55 -3.11
CA PRO A 261 17.37 11.66 -2.26
C PRO A 261 16.79 12.81 -3.11
N ALA A 262 15.88 13.60 -2.53
CA ALA A 262 15.16 14.66 -3.23
C ALA A 262 16.04 15.85 -3.65
N THR A 263 17.11 16.13 -2.91
CA THR A 263 17.94 17.34 -3.09
C THR A 263 19.43 17.06 -3.26
N GLN A 264 19.88 15.84 -2.99
CA GLN A 264 21.28 15.45 -3.05
C GLN A 264 21.53 14.52 -4.25
N LYS A 265 22.80 14.25 -4.54
CA LYS A 265 23.15 13.19 -5.50
C LYS A 265 22.79 11.84 -4.90
N GLY A 266 22.13 11.02 -5.71
CA GLY A 266 21.88 9.63 -5.36
C GLY A 266 23.18 8.81 -5.43
N PHE A 267 23.10 7.57 -4.95
CA PHE A 267 24.16 6.60 -5.23
C PHE A 267 23.58 5.28 -5.71
N LEU A 268 24.41 4.55 -6.45
CA LEU A 268 24.17 3.20 -6.89
C LEU A 268 25.35 2.32 -6.54
N ASP A 269 25.09 1.18 -5.90
CA ASP A 269 26.07 0.13 -5.60
C ASP A 269 25.56 -1.21 -6.12
N VAL A 270 26.31 -1.85 -7.01
CA VAL A 270 25.96 -3.14 -7.61
C VAL A 270 27.12 -4.08 -7.44
N ASN A 271 26.86 -5.27 -6.92
CA ASN A 271 27.85 -6.31 -6.79
C ASN A 271 27.29 -7.61 -7.38
N ALA A 272 28.03 -8.22 -8.29
CA ALA A 272 27.69 -9.53 -8.81
C ALA A 272 28.89 -10.48 -8.75
N SER A 273 28.64 -11.69 -8.27
CA SER A 273 29.60 -12.77 -8.21
C SER A 273 29.06 -14.04 -8.86
N VAL A 274 29.97 -14.82 -9.43
CA VAL A 274 29.66 -16.11 -10.07
C VAL A 274 30.73 -17.11 -9.64
N PHE A 275 30.31 -18.30 -9.24
CA PHE A 275 31.20 -19.34 -8.68
C PHE A 275 32.10 -18.81 -7.55
N GLY A 276 31.55 -17.97 -6.68
CA GLY A 276 32.27 -17.36 -5.55
C GLY A 276 33.30 -16.29 -5.93
N LYS A 277 33.43 -15.92 -7.22
CA LYS A 277 34.30 -14.83 -7.68
C LYS A 277 33.45 -13.61 -8.02
N THR A 278 33.76 -12.46 -7.43
CA THR A 278 33.15 -11.19 -7.82
C THR A 278 33.58 -10.83 -9.23
N LEU A 279 32.63 -10.80 -10.17
CA LEU A 279 32.89 -10.45 -11.56
C LEU A 279 32.62 -8.96 -11.82
N PHE A 280 31.74 -8.36 -11.04
CA PHE A 280 31.31 -6.98 -11.27
C PHE A 280 31.09 -6.26 -9.95
N VAL A 281 31.71 -5.08 -9.83
CA VAL A 281 31.45 -4.10 -8.77
C VAL A 281 31.25 -2.77 -9.46
N TYR A 282 30.11 -2.14 -9.24
CA TYR A 282 29.77 -0.85 -9.79
C TYR A 282 29.33 0.08 -8.68
N LYS A 283 29.99 1.22 -8.57
CA LYS A 283 29.63 2.28 -7.64
C LYS A 283 29.62 3.59 -8.38
N GLU A 284 28.49 4.27 -8.38
CA GLU A 284 28.37 5.57 -9.03
C GLU A 284 27.53 6.54 -8.20
N GLU A 285 27.97 7.80 -8.18
CA GLU A 285 27.17 8.92 -7.69
C GLU A 285 26.33 9.46 -8.84
N LEU A 286 25.03 9.55 -8.62
CA LEU A 286 24.05 9.84 -9.66
C LEU A 286 23.80 11.34 -9.77
N SER A 287 23.67 11.85 -10.99
CA SER A 287 23.28 13.24 -11.24
C SER A 287 21.78 13.47 -10.98
N SER A 288 21.40 14.73 -10.76
CA SER A 288 20.01 15.12 -10.41
C SER A 288 19.01 15.09 -11.57
N SER A 289 19.47 14.88 -12.81
CA SER A 289 18.67 15.00 -14.04
C SER A 289 18.04 13.69 -14.52
N GLY A 290 17.98 12.68 -13.66
CA GLY A 290 17.62 11.32 -14.02
C GLY A 290 18.79 10.54 -14.62
N TYR A 291 18.79 9.24 -14.41
CA TYR A 291 19.85 8.30 -14.75
C TYR A 291 19.23 6.99 -15.22
N LYS A 292 19.66 6.50 -16.37
CA LYS A 292 19.23 5.21 -16.90
C LYS A 292 20.45 4.46 -17.38
N ASP A 293 20.62 3.24 -16.90
CA ASP A 293 21.70 2.36 -17.34
C ASP A 293 21.21 0.92 -17.41
N GLU A 294 21.71 0.19 -18.41
CA GLU A 294 21.49 -1.23 -18.59
C GLU A 294 22.84 -1.86 -18.88
N LYS A 295 23.21 -2.86 -18.08
CA LYS A 295 24.50 -3.54 -18.23
C LYS A 295 24.31 -5.05 -18.17
N MET A 296 25.03 -5.72 -19.08
CA MET A 296 25.25 -7.15 -19.01
C MET A 296 26.36 -7.40 -17.99
N LEU A 297 25.99 -7.91 -16.82
CA LEU A 297 26.92 -8.14 -15.69
C LEU A 297 27.90 -9.25 -16.02
N PHE A 298 27.42 -10.31 -16.66
CA PHE A 298 28.27 -11.35 -17.24
C PHE A 298 27.53 -12.09 -18.35
N ASN A 299 28.31 -12.70 -19.24
CA ASN A 299 27.85 -13.57 -20.31
C ASN A 299 28.93 -14.63 -20.55
N THR A 300 28.73 -15.80 -19.99
CA THR A 300 29.71 -16.90 -19.99
C THR A 300 29.15 -18.06 -20.82
N PRO A 301 29.35 -18.03 -22.15
CA PRO A 301 29.05 -19.18 -22.98
C PRO A 301 30.04 -20.31 -22.67
N VAL A 302 29.51 -21.52 -22.52
CA VAL A 302 30.29 -22.75 -22.39
C VAL A 302 29.96 -23.62 -23.59
N GLN A 303 30.97 -24.07 -24.33
CA GLN A 303 30.77 -25.01 -25.43
C GLN A 303 31.81 -26.13 -25.32
N LEU A 304 31.32 -27.35 -25.22
CA LEU A 304 32.12 -28.56 -25.30
C LEU A 304 31.63 -29.37 -26.50
N GLU A 305 32.46 -29.48 -27.54
CA GLU A 305 32.16 -30.26 -28.74
C GLU A 305 33.22 -31.34 -28.92
N ARG A 306 32.78 -32.56 -29.25
CA ARG A 306 33.63 -33.64 -29.77
C ARG A 306 33.13 -34.01 -31.15
N SER A 307 34.03 -34.00 -32.12
CA SER A 307 33.72 -34.42 -33.48
C SER A 307 34.68 -35.51 -33.95
N VAL A 308 34.13 -36.48 -34.68
CA VAL A 308 34.85 -37.58 -35.30
C VAL A 308 34.49 -37.58 -36.78
N ARG A 309 35.49 -37.77 -37.63
CA ARG A 309 35.31 -37.96 -39.07
C ARG A 309 35.75 -39.36 -39.44
N PHE A 310 34.92 -40.06 -40.19
CA PHE A 310 35.27 -41.35 -40.79
C PHE A 310 34.68 -41.45 -42.19
N MET A 311 35.21 -42.35 -42.99
CA MET A 311 34.76 -42.55 -44.37
C MET A 311 33.84 -43.76 -44.45
N VAL A 312 32.71 -43.61 -45.13
CA VAL A 312 31.83 -44.72 -45.52
C VAL A 312 31.92 -44.84 -47.05
N GLY A 313 32.86 -45.65 -47.53
CA GLY A 313 33.26 -45.63 -48.94
C GLY A 313 33.97 -44.32 -49.30
N PRO A 314 33.71 -43.69 -50.48
CA PRO A 314 34.32 -42.42 -50.88
C PRO A 314 33.67 -41.19 -50.22
N ILE A 315 32.70 -41.40 -49.33
CA ILE A 315 31.86 -40.35 -48.75
C ILE A 315 32.34 -40.05 -47.32
N PRO A 316 32.83 -38.83 -47.03
CA PRO A 316 33.22 -38.44 -45.68
C PRO A 316 31.99 -38.16 -44.83
N VAL A 317 31.92 -38.81 -43.66
CA VAL A 317 30.88 -38.60 -42.66
C VAL A 317 31.49 -37.87 -41.46
N ARG A 318 30.84 -36.80 -41.03
CA ARG A 318 31.19 -36.06 -39.81
C ARG A 318 30.11 -36.31 -38.75
N LEU A 319 30.52 -36.90 -37.64
CA LEU A 319 29.73 -36.94 -36.42
C LEU A 319 30.23 -35.85 -35.47
N ALA A 320 29.33 -35.06 -34.91
CA ALA A 320 29.62 -34.12 -33.85
C ALA A 320 28.60 -34.30 -32.73
N ALA A 321 29.06 -34.35 -31.50
CA ALA A 321 28.21 -34.31 -30.32
C ALA A 321 28.79 -33.32 -29.33
N GLY A 322 27.94 -32.55 -28.67
CA GLY A 322 28.40 -31.57 -27.73
C GLY A 322 27.32 -31.07 -26.80
N ILE A 323 27.78 -30.31 -25.80
CA ILE A 323 26.96 -29.60 -24.84
C ILE A 323 27.30 -28.12 -25.01
N ARG A 324 26.27 -27.28 -25.04
CA ARG A 324 26.40 -25.83 -25.00
C ARG A 324 25.66 -25.34 -23.77
N GLY A 325 26.19 -24.32 -23.16
CA GLY A 325 25.59 -23.63 -22.04
C GLY A 325 25.72 -22.13 -22.27
N ASN A 326 24.71 -21.38 -21.86
CA ASN A 326 24.80 -19.95 -21.79
C ASN A 326 24.28 -19.49 -20.44
N ASN A 327 25.06 -18.66 -19.77
CA ASN A 327 24.67 -18.04 -18.52
C ASN A 327 24.94 -16.56 -18.64
N PHE A 328 23.89 -15.75 -18.55
CA PHE A 328 24.05 -14.31 -18.53
C PHE A 328 23.16 -13.69 -17.47
N MET A 329 23.62 -12.55 -16.96
CA MET A 329 22.83 -11.73 -16.06
C MET A 329 22.85 -10.30 -16.57
N ARG A 330 21.67 -9.71 -16.66
CA ARG A 330 21.47 -8.31 -17.02
C ARG A 330 20.86 -7.58 -15.85
N TRP A 331 21.34 -6.39 -15.68
CA TRP A 331 20.84 -5.44 -14.71
C TRP A 331 20.35 -4.24 -15.50
N GLY A 332 19.27 -3.62 -15.04
CA GLY A 332 18.94 -2.27 -15.45
C GLY A 332 18.41 -1.46 -14.30
N ILE A 333 18.64 -0.16 -14.38
CA ILE A 333 18.15 0.82 -13.43
C ILE A 333 17.72 2.08 -14.15
N GLU A 334 16.62 2.64 -13.68
CA GLU A 334 16.06 3.90 -14.12
C GLU A 334 15.72 4.70 -12.86
N LEU A 335 16.43 5.80 -12.69
CA LEU A 335 16.31 6.71 -11.57
C LEU A 335 15.87 8.05 -12.12
N VAL A 336 14.76 8.56 -11.63
CA VAL A 336 14.28 9.90 -11.92
C VAL A 336 13.99 10.51 -10.54
N PRO A 337 14.00 11.84 -10.36
CA PRO A 337 13.63 12.41 -9.06
C PRO A 337 12.32 11.83 -8.54
N LEU A 338 12.36 11.25 -7.33
CA LEU A 338 11.26 10.55 -6.65
C LEU A 338 10.77 9.26 -7.33
N GLN A 339 11.51 8.71 -8.29
CA GLN A 339 11.18 7.43 -8.94
C GLN A 339 12.43 6.57 -9.08
N VAL A 340 12.31 5.31 -8.71
CA VAL A 340 13.37 4.30 -8.82
C VAL A 340 12.74 3.05 -9.40
N GLN A 341 13.21 2.63 -10.57
CA GLN A 341 12.89 1.34 -11.14
C GLN A 341 14.17 0.57 -11.38
N THR A 342 14.22 -0.66 -10.89
CA THR A 342 15.32 -1.58 -11.10
C THR A 342 14.79 -2.88 -11.66
N TYR A 343 15.60 -3.55 -12.47
CA TYR A 343 15.34 -4.93 -12.81
C TYR A 343 16.63 -5.73 -12.87
N LEU A 344 16.50 -7.00 -12.53
CA LEU A 344 17.55 -8.00 -12.61
C LEU A 344 17.00 -9.18 -13.41
N GLN A 345 17.61 -9.48 -14.55
CA GLN A 345 17.29 -10.64 -15.36
C GLN A 345 18.46 -11.61 -15.36
N HIS A 346 18.18 -12.86 -14.99
CA HIS A 346 19.13 -13.95 -15.03
C HIS A 346 18.63 -15.03 -15.98
N TYR A 347 19.50 -15.44 -16.90
CA TYR A 347 19.27 -16.56 -17.79
C TYR A 347 20.38 -17.58 -17.61
N ALA A 348 20.01 -18.82 -17.36
CA ALA A 348 20.92 -19.95 -17.34
C ALA A 348 20.32 -21.12 -18.11
N GLY A 349 20.94 -21.49 -19.23
CA GLY A 349 20.49 -22.59 -20.07
C GLY A 349 21.62 -23.52 -20.49
N ILE A 350 21.31 -24.81 -20.59
CA ILE A 350 22.21 -25.86 -21.07
C ILE A 350 21.44 -26.73 -22.06
N ASP A 351 22.00 -26.91 -23.25
CA ASP A 351 21.50 -27.78 -24.30
C ASP A 351 22.57 -28.76 -24.80
N ALA A 352 22.15 -29.99 -25.04
CA ALA A 352 22.92 -31.01 -25.73
C ALA A 352 22.54 -31.03 -27.21
N TYR A 353 23.50 -31.29 -28.09
CA TYR A 353 23.24 -31.46 -29.50
C TYR A 353 24.10 -32.59 -30.06
N ALA A 354 23.57 -33.27 -31.06
CA ALA A 354 24.29 -34.25 -31.85
C ALA A 354 23.95 -34.02 -33.32
N SER A 355 24.94 -34.03 -34.19
CA SER A 355 24.76 -33.95 -35.64
C SER A 355 25.58 -35.00 -36.35
N ALA A 356 24.99 -35.53 -37.41
CA ALA A 356 25.61 -36.43 -38.36
C ALA A 356 25.42 -35.84 -39.74
N ALA A 357 26.51 -35.50 -40.42
CA ALA A 357 26.47 -34.87 -41.72
C ALA A 357 27.36 -35.62 -42.72
N VAL A 358 26.88 -35.70 -43.94
CA VAL A 358 27.58 -36.18 -45.12
C VAL A 358 27.93 -34.98 -45.97
N ASP A 359 29.21 -34.77 -46.23
CA ASP A 359 29.73 -33.70 -47.09
C ASP A 359 30.18 -34.29 -48.43
N ILE A 360 29.55 -33.89 -49.54
CA ILE A 360 30.04 -34.14 -50.90
C ILE A 360 30.38 -32.76 -51.49
N PHE A 361 31.43 -32.66 -52.31
CA PHE A 361 32.02 -31.40 -52.80
C PHE A 361 31.04 -30.28 -53.19
N VAL A 362 29.85 -30.61 -53.70
CA VAL A 362 28.83 -29.65 -54.16
C VAL A 362 27.51 -29.69 -53.38
N ALA A 363 27.30 -30.70 -52.54
CA ALA A 363 26.07 -30.87 -51.77
C ALA A 363 26.29 -31.76 -50.54
N GLY A 364 25.52 -31.55 -49.49
CA GLY A 364 25.55 -32.40 -48.30
C GLY A 364 24.16 -32.62 -47.73
N ALA A 365 24.05 -33.65 -46.91
CA ALA A 365 22.83 -33.96 -46.18
C ALA A 365 23.21 -34.39 -44.77
N GLY A 366 22.37 -34.06 -43.79
CA GLY A 366 22.64 -34.42 -42.41
C GLY A 366 21.39 -34.46 -41.55
N VAL A 367 21.57 -35.04 -40.37
CA VAL A 367 20.58 -35.06 -39.29
C VAL A 367 21.19 -34.32 -38.12
N THR A 368 20.43 -33.40 -37.52
CA THR A 368 20.80 -32.72 -36.29
C THR A 368 19.71 -32.95 -35.26
N GLY A 369 20.08 -33.51 -34.11
CA GLY A 369 19.26 -33.56 -32.91
C GLY A 369 19.71 -32.51 -31.91
N ARG A 370 18.77 -31.79 -31.32
CA ARG A 370 19.02 -30.87 -30.21
C ARG A 370 18.09 -31.21 -29.06
N LEU A 371 18.62 -31.15 -27.84
CA LEU A 371 17.89 -31.36 -26.61
C LEU A 371 18.30 -30.28 -25.60
N LEU A 372 17.42 -29.31 -25.39
CA LEU A 372 17.49 -28.43 -24.23
C LEU A 372 17.34 -29.28 -22.97
N LEU A 373 18.36 -29.31 -22.12
CA LEU A 373 18.29 -30.03 -20.85
C LEU A 373 17.48 -29.21 -19.84
N VAL A 374 17.91 -27.96 -19.66
CA VAL A 374 17.27 -26.99 -18.77
C VAL A 374 17.60 -25.57 -19.25
N ALA A 375 16.62 -24.68 -19.20
CA ALA A 375 16.79 -23.24 -19.28
C ALA A 375 15.91 -22.60 -18.22
N LEU A 376 16.51 -21.75 -17.42
CA LEU A 376 15.86 -20.94 -16.40
C LEU A 376 16.04 -19.47 -16.80
N ASP A 377 14.94 -18.78 -17.03
CA ASP A 377 14.89 -17.32 -17.20
C ASP A 377 14.14 -16.74 -16.02
N THR A 378 14.81 -15.93 -15.22
CA THR A 378 14.25 -15.31 -14.03
C THR A 378 14.43 -13.80 -14.14
N ARG A 379 13.32 -13.08 -13.97
CA ARG A 379 13.31 -11.62 -13.99
C ARG A 379 12.67 -11.11 -12.73
N VAL A 380 13.41 -10.27 -12.00
CA VAL A 380 12.92 -9.51 -10.86
C VAL A 380 12.88 -8.05 -11.27
N THR A 381 11.75 -7.40 -11.09
CA THR A 381 11.57 -5.97 -11.31
C THR A 381 11.08 -5.36 -10.00
N ALA A 382 11.68 -4.25 -9.60
CA ALA A 382 11.26 -3.49 -8.45
C ALA A 382 11.12 -2.02 -8.81
N GLY A 383 10.10 -1.37 -8.27
CA GLY A 383 9.71 -0.01 -8.61
C GLY A 383 9.25 0.73 -7.37
N ALA A 384 9.64 1.98 -7.27
CA ALA A 384 9.23 2.94 -6.26
C ALA A 384 8.92 4.22 -7.01
N PHE A 385 7.70 4.73 -6.91
CA PHE A 385 7.29 5.90 -7.67
C PHE A 385 6.55 6.85 -6.76
N VAL A 386 6.89 8.14 -6.83
CA VAL A 386 5.99 9.20 -6.38
C VAL A 386 5.30 9.76 -7.63
N GLU A 387 3.98 9.59 -7.68
CA GLU A 387 3.12 10.13 -8.74
C GLU A 387 2.29 11.30 -8.20
N PHE A 388 1.96 12.25 -9.06
CA PHE A 388 1.16 13.43 -8.72
C PHE A 388 -0.09 13.49 -9.61
N ASN A 389 -1.03 12.57 -9.41
CA ASN A 389 -2.30 12.51 -10.15
C ASN A 389 -3.41 13.21 -9.33
N ASP A 390 -3.33 14.54 -9.18
CA ASP A 390 -4.13 15.42 -8.27
C ASP A 390 -3.68 15.41 -6.80
N ALA A 391 -3.17 14.28 -6.30
CA ALA A 391 -2.57 14.15 -4.98
C ALA A 391 -1.26 13.35 -5.06
N PRO A 392 -0.27 13.59 -4.17
CA PRO A 392 0.97 12.81 -4.16
C PRO A 392 0.69 11.38 -3.71
N GLU A 393 0.88 10.42 -4.61
CA GLU A 393 0.76 8.99 -4.35
C GLU A 393 2.15 8.35 -4.35
N LEU A 394 2.40 7.44 -3.41
CA LEU A 394 3.61 6.65 -3.34
C LEU A 394 3.27 5.22 -3.73
N LYS A 395 3.77 4.78 -4.89
CA LYS A 395 3.58 3.44 -5.43
C LYS A 395 4.85 2.61 -5.27
N LEU A 396 4.64 1.34 -4.97
CA LEU A 396 5.68 0.34 -4.81
C LEU A 396 5.25 -0.86 -5.64
N GLU A 397 6.15 -1.36 -6.46
CA GLU A 397 5.92 -2.52 -7.30
C GLU A 397 7.10 -3.47 -7.14
N LEU A 398 6.82 -4.75 -6.94
CA LEU A 398 7.81 -5.78 -6.82
C LEU A 398 7.27 -7.03 -7.51
N ILE A 399 7.81 -7.33 -8.68
CA ILE A 399 7.35 -8.41 -9.55
C ILE A 399 8.52 -9.33 -9.86
N GLY A 400 8.41 -10.58 -9.48
CA GLY A 400 9.37 -11.63 -9.78
C GLY A 400 8.70 -12.67 -10.66
N THR A 401 9.21 -12.89 -11.87
CA THR A 401 8.73 -13.92 -12.79
C THR A 401 9.82 -14.92 -13.07
N THR A 402 9.46 -16.20 -13.17
CA THR A 402 10.38 -17.26 -13.56
C THR A 402 9.77 -18.15 -14.63
N GLU A 403 10.58 -18.52 -15.61
CA GLU A 403 10.25 -19.45 -16.66
C GLU A 403 11.32 -20.55 -16.71
N LEU A 404 10.89 -21.78 -16.39
CA LEU A 404 11.70 -22.98 -16.47
C LEU A 404 11.26 -23.79 -17.69
N ASN A 405 12.18 -23.94 -18.64
CA ASN A 405 12.04 -24.78 -19.81
C ASN A 405 12.97 -25.99 -19.67
N ALA A 406 12.46 -27.20 -19.72
CA ALA A 406 13.27 -28.41 -19.53
C ALA A 406 12.95 -29.47 -20.58
N LEU A 407 13.96 -30.24 -20.97
CA LEU A 407 13.84 -31.42 -21.83
C LEU A 407 13.14 -31.15 -23.18
N SER A 408 13.21 -29.94 -23.72
CA SER A 408 12.65 -29.60 -25.04
C SER A 408 13.63 -29.99 -26.14
N GLY A 409 13.19 -30.57 -27.24
CA GLY A 409 14.12 -31.03 -28.25
C GLY A 409 13.51 -31.24 -29.62
N ASP A 410 14.36 -31.30 -30.63
CA ASP A 410 13.95 -31.52 -32.00
C ASP A 410 15.02 -32.26 -32.80
N LEU A 411 14.54 -33.04 -33.77
CA LEU A 411 15.35 -33.80 -34.71
C LEU A 411 15.04 -33.28 -36.10
N ARG A 412 16.03 -32.65 -36.74
CA ARG A 412 15.91 -32.08 -38.09
C ARG A 412 16.77 -32.85 -39.07
N ILE A 413 16.22 -33.14 -40.23
CA ILE A 413 17.02 -33.46 -41.41
C ILE A 413 17.24 -32.15 -42.18
N TYR A 414 18.45 -31.94 -42.67
CA TYR A 414 18.77 -30.85 -43.56
C TYR A 414 19.56 -31.34 -44.77
N VAL A 415 19.35 -30.70 -45.90
CA VAL A 415 20.09 -30.89 -47.15
C VAL A 415 20.57 -29.52 -47.60
N TYR A 416 21.83 -29.40 -47.98
CA TYR A 416 22.37 -28.17 -48.54
C TYR A 416 23.09 -28.41 -49.85
N ALA A 417 23.06 -27.41 -50.72
CA ALA A 417 23.79 -27.40 -51.98
C ALA A 417 24.45 -26.03 -52.20
N TYR A 418 25.63 -26.04 -52.79
CA TYR A 418 26.33 -24.83 -53.21
C TYR A 418 25.86 -24.43 -54.61
N VAL A 419 25.06 -23.37 -54.69
CA VAL A 419 24.47 -22.90 -55.96
C VAL A 419 25.25 -21.70 -56.47
N PRO A 420 25.62 -21.64 -57.76
CA PRO A 420 26.31 -20.48 -58.31
C PRO A 420 25.44 -19.23 -58.21
N THR A 421 26.01 -18.14 -57.70
CA THR A 421 25.31 -16.84 -57.59
C THR A 421 26.04 -15.73 -58.30
N TRP A 422 25.32 -14.97 -59.12
CA TRP A 422 25.79 -13.78 -59.86
C TRP A 422 26.03 -12.53 -58.99
N LYS A 423 26.43 -12.70 -57.73
CA LYS A 423 26.87 -11.57 -56.89
C LYS A 423 28.37 -11.37 -57.10
N PHE A 424 28.71 -10.54 -58.10
CA PHE A 424 30.05 -10.32 -58.67
C PHE A 424 31.17 -9.95 -57.67
N TRP A 425 30.87 -9.66 -56.39
CA TRP A 425 31.84 -9.11 -55.43
C TRP A 425 32.00 -9.87 -54.11
N LYS A 426 31.31 -11.00 -53.82
CA LYS A 426 31.45 -11.66 -52.48
C LYS A 426 31.61 -13.19 -52.40
N ALA A 427 31.25 -13.97 -53.40
CA ALA A 427 31.61 -15.40 -53.54
C ALA A 427 30.88 -16.00 -54.76
N PHE A 428 31.50 -16.93 -55.49
CA PHE A 428 30.87 -17.59 -56.64
C PHE A 428 29.77 -18.60 -56.27
N PHE A 429 29.70 -19.05 -55.01
CA PHE A 429 28.74 -20.06 -54.54
C PHE A 429 28.03 -19.62 -53.27
N GLU A 430 26.70 -19.68 -53.25
CA GLU A 430 25.87 -19.49 -52.06
C GLU A 430 25.36 -20.85 -51.57
N ARG A 431 25.49 -21.11 -50.26
CA ARG A 431 24.96 -22.32 -49.64
C ARG A 431 23.44 -22.16 -49.46
N LYS A 432 22.64 -22.90 -50.24
CA LYS A 432 21.20 -23.04 -49.99
C LYS A 432 20.96 -24.26 -49.11
N GLU A 433 20.17 -24.08 -48.06
CA GLU A 433 19.83 -25.14 -47.11
C GLU A 433 18.31 -25.32 -47.05
N TRP A 434 17.86 -26.56 -47.19
CA TRP A 434 16.48 -26.99 -46.99
C TRP A 434 16.46 -27.91 -45.78
N SER A 435 15.50 -27.73 -44.88
CA SER A 435 15.39 -28.58 -43.69
C SER A 435 13.95 -28.96 -43.41
N THR A 436 13.76 -30.12 -42.79
CA THR A 436 12.47 -30.60 -42.31
C THR A 436 12.65 -31.20 -40.91
N SER A 437 11.69 -30.95 -40.02
CA SER A 437 11.69 -31.55 -38.69
C SER A 437 11.07 -32.94 -38.77
N LEU A 438 11.83 -33.97 -38.38
CA LEU A 438 11.34 -35.34 -38.25
C LEU A 438 10.50 -35.52 -37.01
N TRP A 439 10.94 -34.90 -35.91
CA TRP A 439 10.33 -35.05 -34.61
C TRP A 439 10.64 -33.83 -33.76
N SER A 440 9.66 -33.40 -32.97
CA SER A 440 9.84 -32.37 -31.97
C SER A 440 9.11 -32.78 -30.70
N PHE A 441 9.73 -32.47 -29.58
CA PHE A 441 9.15 -32.60 -28.26
C PHE A 441 9.20 -31.22 -27.60
N ALA A 442 8.03 -30.69 -27.26
CA ALA A 442 7.92 -29.35 -26.71
C ALA A 442 8.65 -29.19 -25.36
N GLY A 443 8.87 -30.29 -24.63
CA GLY A 443 9.46 -30.28 -23.30
C GLY A 443 8.45 -29.90 -22.22
N TYR A 444 8.98 -29.60 -21.04
CA TYR A 444 8.22 -29.07 -19.91
C TYR A 444 8.45 -27.57 -19.80
N VAL A 445 7.36 -26.82 -19.70
CA VAL A 445 7.39 -25.38 -19.50
C VAL A 445 6.65 -25.09 -18.21
N GLN A 446 7.35 -24.53 -17.23
CA GLN A 446 6.76 -24.04 -16.00
C GLN A 446 7.00 -22.54 -15.91
N LYS A 447 5.90 -21.78 -15.95
CA LYS A 447 5.89 -20.34 -15.75
C LYS A 447 5.23 -20.04 -14.41
N GLY A 448 5.78 -19.09 -13.67
CA GLY A 448 5.20 -18.68 -12.40
C GLY A 448 5.71 -17.34 -11.94
N ASN A 449 4.92 -16.70 -11.10
CA ASN A 449 5.36 -15.55 -10.33
C ASN A 449 6.07 -16.08 -9.07
N ILE A 450 7.29 -15.62 -8.84
CA ILE A 450 8.03 -15.83 -7.60
C ILE A 450 7.39 -14.99 -6.49
N PHE A 451 7.08 -13.73 -6.82
CA PHE A 451 6.30 -12.81 -6.02
C PHE A 451 5.63 -11.80 -6.94
N ASP A 452 4.44 -11.37 -6.58
CA ASP A 452 3.74 -10.25 -7.21
C ASP A 452 3.22 -9.37 -6.08
N TYR A 453 3.85 -8.23 -5.82
CA TYR A 453 3.47 -7.33 -4.75
C TYR A 453 3.40 -5.91 -5.28
N SER A 454 2.28 -5.25 -5.00
CA SER A 454 2.16 -3.81 -5.22
C SER A 454 1.52 -3.16 -4.01
N ALA A 455 1.99 -1.96 -3.67
CA ALA A 455 1.41 -1.14 -2.63
C ALA A 455 1.33 0.31 -3.10
N THR A 456 0.23 0.98 -2.75
CA THR A 456 -0.03 2.36 -3.10
C THR A 456 -0.49 3.08 -1.85
N LEU A 457 0.32 4.06 -1.43
CA LEU A 457 -0.01 4.97 -0.35
C LEU A 457 -0.45 6.30 -0.95
N THR A 458 -1.70 6.65 -0.74
CA THR A 458 -2.29 7.94 -1.11
C THR A 458 -2.56 8.75 0.15
N PRO A 459 -2.81 10.06 0.05
CA PRO A 459 -3.26 10.84 1.21
C PRO A 459 -4.61 10.36 1.76
N THR A 460 -5.37 9.61 0.96
CA THR A 460 -6.71 9.14 1.28
C THR A 460 -6.79 7.67 1.68
N GLY A 461 -5.69 6.91 1.58
CA GLY A 461 -5.72 5.47 1.85
C GLY A 461 -4.40 4.77 1.54
N PHE A 462 -4.22 3.60 2.15
CA PHE A 462 -3.22 2.63 1.73
C PHE A 462 -3.93 1.47 1.04
N ARG A 463 -3.38 1.00 -0.08
CA ARG A 463 -3.90 -0.16 -0.80
C ARG A 463 -2.75 -1.07 -1.15
N ALA A 464 -2.85 -2.35 -0.83
CA ALA A 464 -1.87 -3.34 -1.26
C ALA A 464 -2.54 -4.47 -2.05
N LYS A 465 -1.83 -5.05 -3.01
CA LYS A 465 -2.31 -6.16 -3.84
C LYS A 465 -1.21 -7.19 -4.06
N GLY A 466 -1.63 -8.42 -4.32
CA GLY A 466 -0.75 -9.55 -4.62
C GLY A 466 -0.39 -10.38 -3.39
N ASP A 467 0.89 -10.77 -3.25
CA ASP A 467 1.41 -11.63 -2.19
C ASP A 467 1.58 -10.88 -0.85
N LEU A 468 0.45 -10.50 -0.28
CA LEU A 468 0.34 -9.78 0.99
C LEU A 468 0.75 -10.66 2.17
N SER A 469 1.59 -10.13 3.05
CA SER A 469 1.82 -10.73 4.37
C SER A 469 0.70 -10.34 5.35
N VAL A 470 0.56 -11.10 6.44
CA VAL A 470 -0.36 -10.76 7.54
C VAL A 470 -0.09 -9.36 8.09
N SER A 471 1.19 -8.94 8.15
CA SER A 471 1.56 -7.58 8.54
C SER A 471 1.13 -6.52 7.53
N ASP A 472 1.12 -6.82 6.23
CA ASP A 472 0.67 -5.86 5.20
C ASP A 472 -0.84 -5.60 5.33
N VAL A 473 -1.62 -6.65 5.57
CA VAL A 473 -3.07 -6.53 5.81
C VAL A 473 -3.38 -5.78 7.10
N ALA A 474 -2.61 -6.02 8.17
CA ALA A 474 -2.78 -5.31 9.44
C ALA A 474 -2.47 -3.81 9.31
N GLU A 475 -1.43 -3.45 8.57
CA GLU A 475 -1.05 -2.06 8.31
C GLU A 475 -2.07 -1.34 7.42
N GLU A 476 -2.60 -2.02 6.39
CA GLU A 476 -3.71 -1.51 5.58
C GLU A 476 -4.92 -1.16 6.44
N LEU A 477 -5.34 -2.07 7.31
CA LEU A 477 -6.46 -1.84 8.23
C LEU A 477 -6.18 -0.70 9.23
N GLU A 478 -4.97 -0.59 9.77
CA GLU A 478 -4.62 0.50 10.70
C GLU A 478 -4.68 1.88 10.01
N ILE A 479 -4.12 1.98 8.81
CA ILE A 479 -4.09 3.22 8.04
C ILE A 479 -5.50 3.62 7.60
N ASP A 480 -6.29 2.67 7.09
CA ASP A 480 -7.67 2.92 6.67
C ASP A 480 -8.56 3.34 7.85
N ASN A 481 -8.42 2.69 9.02
CA ASN A 481 -9.15 3.09 10.22
C ASN A 481 -8.82 4.52 10.65
N LYS A 482 -7.55 4.92 10.56
CA LYS A 482 -7.12 6.28 10.88
C LYS A 482 -7.67 7.30 9.88
N LEU A 483 -7.67 6.98 8.60
CA LEU A 483 -8.14 7.88 7.54
C LEU A 483 -9.67 8.00 7.50
N GLN A 484 -10.41 6.93 7.75
CA GLN A 484 -11.86 6.99 7.93
C GLN A 484 -12.24 7.91 9.10
N ARG A 485 -11.43 7.94 10.17
CA ARG A 485 -11.60 8.86 11.29
C ARG A 485 -11.37 10.32 10.88
N GLU A 486 -10.31 10.60 10.12
CA GLU A 486 -10.00 11.95 9.62
C GLU A 486 -11.06 12.45 8.61
N ASN A 487 -11.51 11.60 7.68
CA ASN A 487 -12.58 11.91 6.73
C ASN A 487 -13.93 12.17 7.44
N LYS A 488 -14.24 11.43 8.51
CA LYS A 488 -15.42 11.73 9.35
C LYS A 488 -15.31 13.12 9.99
N ILE A 489 -14.13 13.49 10.51
CA ILE A 489 -13.90 14.82 11.11
C ILE A 489 -14.08 15.92 10.06
N LEU A 490 -13.51 15.78 8.86
CA LEU A 490 -13.69 16.74 7.76
C LEU A 490 -15.15 16.87 7.31
N SER A 491 -15.89 15.76 7.23
CA SER A 491 -17.32 15.80 6.88
C SER A 491 -18.17 16.50 7.95
N LEU A 492 -17.82 16.34 9.24
CA LEU A 492 -18.43 17.03 10.36
C LEU A 492 -18.13 18.52 10.32
N GLU A 493 -16.90 18.92 10.01
CA GLU A 493 -16.50 20.32 9.83
C GLU A 493 -17.31 20.99 8.71
N ASN A 494 -17.36 20.38 7.52
CA ASN A 494 -18.12 20.89 6.39
C ASN A 494 -19.61 21.04 6.72
N LYS A 495 -20.21 20.04 7.37
CA LYS A 495 -21.62 20.10 7.80
C LYS A 495 -21.87 21.17 8.87
N THR A 496 -20.88 21.45 9.72
CA THR A 496 -20.95 22.51 10.71
C THR A 496 -20.84 23.88 10.06
N GLN A 497 -19.96 24.06 9.07
CA GLN A 497 -19.86 25.28 8.27
C GLN A 497 -21.12 25.55 7.45
N GLU A 498 -21.71 24.51 6.84
CA GLU A 498 -22.97 24.60 6.12
C GLU A 498 -24.09 25.08 7.05
N LYS A 499 -24.23 24.46 8.23
CA LYS A 499 -25.24 24.85 9.22
C LYS A 499 -25.00 26.24 9.79
N LEU A 500 -23.74 26.66 9.97
CA LEU A 500 -23.39 28.02 10.36
C LEU A 500 -23.83 29.01 9.28
N ASN A 501 -23.54 28.74 8.01
CA ASN A 501 -23.97 29.58 6.88
C ASN A 501 -25.50 29.63 6.77
N GLU A 502 -26.20 28.51 6.92
CA GLU A 502 -27.66 28.46 6.97
C GLU A 502 -28.21 29.33 8.11
N THR A 503 -27.63 29.22 9.31
CA THR A 503 -28.04 30.00 10.48
C THR A 503 -27.77 31.49 10.27
N PHE A 504 -26.61 31.85 9.72
CA PHE A 504 -26.26 33.23 9.40
C PHE A 504 -27.19 33.82 8.33
N ASN A 505 -27.49 33.05 7.29
CA ASN A 505 -28.44 33.44 6.25
C ASN A 505 -29.86 33.56 6.80
N ALA A 506 -30.28 32.69 7.72
CA ALA A 506 -31.56 32.81 8.41
C ALA A 506 -31.64 34.08 9.25
N ILE A 507 -30.60 34.42 10.01
CA ILE A 507 -30.50 35.67 10.78
C ILE A 507 -30.53 36.89 9.85
N VAL A 508 -29.76 36.89 8.76
CA VAL A 508 -29.74 37.99 7.78
C VAL A 508 -31.09 38.15 7.09
N ASN A 509 -31.77 37.05 6.76
CA ASN A 509 -33.09 37.08 6.13
C ASN A 509 -34.17 37.54 7.12
N ASP A 510 -34.07 37.15 8.40
CA ASP A 510 -34.97 37.61 9.45
C ASP A 510 -34.79 39.11 9.70
N LEU A 511 -33.54 39.60 9.78
CA LEU A 511 -33.20 41.02 9.90
C LEU A 511 -33.67 41.86 8.70
N LYS A 512 -33.72 41.27 7.50
CA LYS A 512 -34.24 41.90 6.28
C LYS A 512 -35.75 41.75 6.11
N SER A 513 -36.44 41.01 6.97
CA SER A 513 -37.88 40.81 6.88
C SER A 513 -38.64 42.12 7.17
N GLU A 514 -39.76 42.35 6.48
CA GLU A 514 -40.59 43.56 6.64
C GLU A 514 -41.10 43.76 8.08
N ASN A 515 -41.17 42.69 8.88
CA ASN A 515 -41.55 42.75 10.30
C ASN A 515 -40.46 43.40 11.16
N ASN A 516 -39.19 43.12 10.92
CA ASN A 516 -38.08 43.73 11.64
C ASN A 516 -37.83 45.18 11.20
N LEU A 517 -38.06 45.50 9.92
CA LEU A 517 -38.04 46.89 9.42
C LEU A 517 -39.16 47.78 10.02
N LYS A 518 -40.26 47.19 10.49
CA LYS A 518 -41.31 47.89 11.26
C LYS A 518 -40.91 48.06 12.73
N LEU A 519 -40.26 47.08 13.35
CA LEU A 519 -39.76 47.15 14.73
C LEU A 519 -38.71 48.25 14.95
N PHE A 520 -37.87 48.54 13.94
CA PHE A 520 -36.92 49.66 14.01
C PHE A 520 -37.57 51.06 13.95
N LYS A 521 -38.87 51.16 13.60
CA LYS A 521 -39.60 52.44 13.56
C LYS A 521 -40.37 52.76 14.84
N ASP A 522 -40.67 51.76 15.68
CA ASP A 522 -41.46 51.94 16.90
C ASP A 522 -40.60 51.87 18.17
N VAL A 523 -39.66 52.83 18.28
CA VAL A 523 -38.71 53.04 19.40
C VAL A 523 -39.40 53.25 20.77
N VAL A 524 -40.74 53.29 20.83
CA VAL A 524 -41.52 53.42 22.07
C VAL A 524 -41.61 52.09 22.86
N ILE A 525 -41.51 50.94 22.19
CA ILE A 525 -41.69 49.62 22.82
C ILE A 525 -40.52 49.24 23.74
N TYR A 526 -39.28 49.66 23.43
CA TYR A 526 -38.09 49.31 24.22
C TYR A 526 -38.20 49.71 25.71
N SER A 527 -38.89 50.81 26.03
CA SER A 527 -39.09 51.25 27.41
C SER A 527 -40.12 50.44 28.19
N GLU A 528 -41.02 49.73 27.50
CA GLU A 528 -42.01 48.84 28.11
C GLU A 528 -41.49 47.41 28.25
N THR A 529 -40.65 46.94 27.31
CA THR A 529 -40.00 45.64 27.41
C THR A 529 -39.00 45.59 28.56
N GLU A 530 -38.21 46.65 28.77
CA GLU A 530 -37.27 46.78 29.89
C GLU A 530 -38.01 46.68 31.24
N LYS A 531 -39.13 47.41 31.39
CA LYS A 531 -39.99 47.33 32.58
C LYS A 531 -40.65 45.95 32.78
N SER A 532 -40.95 45.23 31.70
CA SER A 532 -41.51 43.88 31.79
C SER A 532 -40.44 42.85 32.19
N MET A 533 -39.21 43.00 31.70
CA MET A 533 -38.08 42.13 32.06
C MET A 533 -37.67 42.32 33.51
N ASP A 534 -37.61 43.57 34.00
CA ASP A 534 -37.35 43.86 35.41
C ASP A 534 -38.38 43.21 36.34
N LYS A 535 -39.66 43.21 35.92
CA LYS A 535 -40.74 42.58 36.68
C LYS A 535 -40.62 41.06 36.69
N VAL A 536 -40.32 40.43 35.55
CA VAL A 536 -40.15 38.96 35.46
C VAL A 536 -38.93 38.51 36.27
N ILE A 537 -37.83 39.27 36.26
CA ILE A 537 -36.65 38.99 37.06
C ILE A 537 -36.95 39.14 38.57
N ALA A 538 -37.70 40.17 38.97
CA ALA A 538 -38.12 40.35 40.36
C ALA A 538 -39.05 39.22 40.86
N ASP A 539 -39.99 38.77 40.01
CA ASP A 539 -40.90 37.67 40.33
C ASP A 539 -40.15 36.33 40.43
N TYR A 540 -39.18 36.10 39.53
CA TYR A 540 -38.30 34.92 39.56
C TYR A 540 -37.39 34.88 40.81
N LEU A 541 -36.82 36.02 41.21
CA LEU A 541 -36.02 36.12 42.43
C LEU A 541 -36.85 35.93 43.71
N ASN A 542 -38.11 36.39 43.72
CA ASN A 542 -39.04 36.14 44.83
C ASN A 542 -39.49 34.68 44.91
N GLU A 543 -39.67 33.99 43.78
CA GLU A 543 -39.89 32.54 43.73
C GLU A 543 -38.65 31.80 44.27
N LEU A 544 -37.45 32.14 43.80
CA LEU A 544 -36.20 31.55 44.30
C LEU A 544 -36.02 31.73 45.81
N ALA A 545 -36.35 32.90 46.36
CA ALA A 545 -36.28 33.17 47.80
C ALA A 545 -37.29 32.33 48.62
N LYS A 546 -38.43 31.95 48.04
CA LYS A 546 -39.39 31.03 48.66
C LYS A 546 -38.90 29.58 48.64
N TRP A 547 -38.19 29.20 47.58
CA TRP A 547 -37.66 27.84 47.40
C TRP A 547 -36.36 27.59 48.18
N SER A 548 -35.56 28.63 48.44
CA SER A 548 -34.31 28.49 49.20
C SER A 548 -34.50 28.32 50.71
N GLY A 549 -35.72 28.52 51.23
CA GLY A 549 -36.00 28.50 52.67
C GLY A 549 -35.23 29.59 53.45
N PRO A 550 -35.60 29.87 54.71
CA PRO A 550 -34.77 30.71 55.55
C PRO A 550 -33.44 29.99 55.81
N ILE A 551 -32.35 30.60 55.38
CA ILE A 551 -31.01 30.24 55.83
C ILE A 551 -30.97 30.58 57.33
N ILE A 552 -30.96 29.56 58.17
CA ILE A 552 -30.66 29.67 59.62
C ILE A 552 -29.17 29.90 59.80
#